data_AF-A0A7X5DWJ6-F1
#
_entry.id   AF-A0A7X5DWJ6-F1
#
_cell.length_a   1.000
_cell.length_b   1.000
_cell.length_c   1.000
_cell.angle_alpha   90.00
_cell.angle_beta   90.00
_cell.angle_gamma   90.00
#
_symmetry.space_group_name_H-M   'P 1'
#
loop_
_entity.id
_entity.type
_entity.pdbx_description
1 polymer ?
#
loop_
_entity_poly.entity_id
_entity_poly.type
_entity_poly.pdbx_seq_one_letter_code
_entity_poly.pdbx_strand_id
1 'polypeptide(L)'
;MAIQMRRGLKADFDPQKMLPGEWAVSIDSETSNQIVWMCFRAGIVKRMGTYEDFKAQIEEATDDIREMYETTFNEIKAYMEGLADEAEEYKDTAVSKAQEASGSAD
;
A
#
# COMPACT_ATOMS: atom_id res chain seq x y z
N MET A 1 0.33 7.33 44.82
CA MET A 1 -0.14 6.09 44.14
C MET A 1 0.76 5.84 42.96
N ALA A 2 1.34 4.65 42.84
CA ALA A 2 1.97 4.26 41.58
C ALA A 2 0.84 3.93 40.60
N ILE A 3 0.82 4.59 39.44
CA ILE A 3 -0.06 4.21 38.33
C ILE A 3 0.42 2.82 37.88
N GLN A 4 -0.40 1.81 38.09
CA GLN A 4 -0.12 0.44 37.66
C GLN A 4 -0.75 0.24 36.27
N MET A 5 0.01 -0.34 35.36
CA MET A 5 -0.48 -0.74 34.04
C MET A 5 -0.87 -2.22 34.05
N ARG A 6 -1.98 -2.56 33.40
CA ARG A 6 -2.33 -3.96 33.14
C ARG A 6 -1.27 -4.57 32.23
N ARG A 7 -0.86 -5.80 32.54
CA ARG A 7 0.15 -6.53 31.77
C ARG A 7 -0.23 -7.98 31.58
N GLY A 8 0.18 -8.58 30.46
CA GLY A 8 -0.10 -9.97 30.12
C GLY A 8 0.37 -10.30 28.71
N LEU A 9 0.05 -11.49 28.22
CA LEU A 9 0.28 -11.84 26.82
C LEU A 9 -0.76 -11.14 25.94
N LYS A 10 -0.39 -10.78 24.71
CA LYS A 10 -1.30 -10.22 23.71
C LYS A 10 -2.47 -11.15 23.43
N ALA A 11 -2.27 -12.46 23.48
CA ALA A 11 -3.32 -13.47 23.26
C ALA A 11 -4.42 -13.43 24.33
N ASP A 12 -4.10 -12.99 25.55
CA ASP A 12 -5.04 -12.91 26.68
C ASP A 12 -5.71 -11.53 26.79
N PHE A 13 -5.34 -10.60 25.91
CA PHE A 13 -5.84 -9.24 25.96
C PHE A 13 -7.32 -9.19 25.56
N ASP A 14 -8.15 -8.78 26.52
CA ASP A 14 -9.59 -8.61 26.33
C ASP A 14 -9.97 -7.14 26.58
N PRO A 15 -10.27 -6.36 25.53
CA PRO A 15 -10.58 -4.94 25.67
C PRO A 15 -11.89 -4.68 26.43
N GLN A 16 -12.79 -5.67 26.51
CA GLN A 16 -14.06 -5.53 27.26
C GLN A 16 -13.83 -5.49 28.78
N LYS A 17 -12.70 -6.01 29.27
CA LYS A 17 -12.35 -6.06 30.69
C LYS A 17 -11.57 -4.84 31.18
N MET A 18 -11.36 -3.85 30.32
CA MET A 18 -10.64 -2.62 30.65
C MET A 18 -11.57 -1.54 31.19
N LEU A 19 -11.05 -0.74 32.12
CA LEU A 19 -11.72 0.43 32.66
C LEU A 19 -11.34 1.70 31.88
N PRO A 20 -12.22 2.72 31.81
CA PRO A 20 -11.86 4.03 31.25
C PRO A 20 -10.60 4.61 31.90
N GLY A 21 -9.65 5.07 31.08
CA GLY A 21 -8.36 5.62 31.52
C GLY A 21 -7.31 4.56 31.89
N GLU A 22 -7.65 3.27 31.83
CA GLU A 22 -6.70 2.19 32.10
C GLU A 22 -5.73 2.03 30.93
N TRP A 23 -4.46 1.84 31.27
CA TRP A 23 -3.44 1.44 30.32
C TRP A 23 -3.19 -0.07 30.40
N ALA A 24 -2.92 -0.68 29.24
CA ALA A 24 -2.44 -2.06 29.15
C ALA A 24 -1.17 -2.14 28.29
N VAL A 25 -0.31 -3.12 28.58
CA VAL A 25 0.87 -3.44 27.80
C VAL A 25 1.01 -4.95 27.67
N SER A 26 1.33 -5.45 26.48
CA SER A 26 1.70 -6.85 26.32
C SER A 26 3.20 -7.05 26.56
N ILE A 27 3.54 -8.16 27.20
CA ILE A 27 4.91 -8.50 27.61
C ILE A 27 5.39 -9.79 26.94
N ASP A 28 4.90 -10.07 25.74
CA ASP A 28 5.33 -11.18 24.91
C ASP A 28 6.84 -11.09 24.59
N SER A 29 7.48 -12.24 24.43
CA SER A 29 8.90 -12.33 24.02
C SER A 29 9.12 -11.88 22.57
N GLU A 30 8.11 -12.06 21.72
CA GLU A 30 8.13 -11.67 20.32
C GLU A 30 7.81 -10.17 20.18
N THR A 31 8.72 -9.40 19.59
CA THR A 31 8.62 -7.94 19.47
C THR A 31 7.35 -7.51 18.75
N SER A 32 6.95 -8.22 17.69
CA SER A 32 5.72 -7.92 16.94
C SER A 32 4.43 -8.06 17.77
N ASN A 33 4.49 -8.73 18.92
CA ASN A 33 3.38 -8.84 19.86
C ASN A 33 3.46 -7.89 21.04
N GLN A 34 4.50 -7.06 21.15
CA GLN A 34 4.64 -6.03 22.19
C GLN A 34 3.88 -4.77 21.78
N ILE A 35 2.78 -4.48 22.48
CA ILE A 35 1.82 -3.44 22.14
C ILE A 35 1.41 -2.72 23.42
N VAL A 36 1.21 -1.41 23.32
CA VAL A 36 0.64 -0.57 24.37
C VAL A 36 -0.78 -0.15 23.99
N TRP A 37 -1.70 -0.18 24.94
CA TRP A 37 -3.10 0.23 24.77
C TRP A 37 -3.54 1.27 25.80
N MET A 38 -4.38 2.21 25.36
CA MET A 38 -5.14 3.16 26.19
C MET A 38 -6.65 2.90 26.03
N CYS A 39 -7.35 2.69 27.15
CA CYS A 39 -8.80 2.48 27.16
C CYS A 39 -9.58 3.77 27.36
N PHE A 40 -10.53 4.06 26.47
CA PHE A 40 -11.48 5.18 26.63
C PHE A 40 -12.78 4.72 27.33
N ARG A 41 -13.19 3.48 27.07
CA ARG A 41 -14.27 2.74 27.74
C ARG A 41 -14.14 1.27 27.40
N ALA A 42 -14.81 0.38 28.15
CA ALA A 42 -14.83 -1.05 27.87
C ALA A 42 -15.09 -1.34 26.38
N GLY A 43 -14.20 -2.15 25.78
CA GLY A 43 -14.21 -2.50 24.36
C GLY A 43 -13.59 -1.47 23.42
N ILE A 44 -13.39 -0.21 23.84
CA ILE A 44 -12.83 0.86 23.02
C ILE A 44 -11.44 1.23 23.52
N VAL A 45 -10.44 0.65 22.88
CA VAL A 45 -9.02 0.85 23.17
C VAL A 45 -8.28 1.40 21.96
N LYS A 46 -7.24 2.19 22.19
CA LYS A 46 -6.32 2.70 21.15
C LYS A 46 -4.95 2.07 21.33
N ARG A 47 -4.36 1.57 20.25
CA ARG A 47 -2.96 1.14 20.23
C ARG A 47 -2.08 2.37 20.19
N MET A 48 -1.03 2.36 21.00
CA MET A 48 -0.03 3.41 21.06
C MET A 48 1.26 2.86 20.45
N GLY A 49 1.87 3.65 19.59
CA GLY A 49 3.21 3.44 19.03
C GLY A 49 3.91 4.80 18.99
N THR A 50 5.22 4.82 18.77
CA THR A 50 5.91 6.09 18.55
C THR A 50 5.49 6.67 17.20
N TYR A 51 5.57 7.99 17.07
CA TYR A 51 5.30 8.64 15.77
C TYR A 51 6.26 8.12 14.69
N GLU A 52 7.49 7.82 15.10
CA GLU A 52 8.58 7.28 14.30
C GLU A 52 8.26 5.87 13.78
N ASP A 53 7.75 4.98 14.63
CA ASP A 53 7.33 3.63 14.22
C ASP A 53 6.19 3.67 13.19
N PHE A 54 5.20 4.56 13.41
CA PHE A 54 4.12 4.74 12.45
C PHE A 54 4.61 5.35 11.14
N LYS A 55 5.51 6.32 11.21
CA LYS A 55 6.11 6.94 10.03
C LYS A 55 6.88 5.90 9.20
N ALA A 56 7.70 5.07 9.84
CA ALA A 56 8.45 4.00 9.17
C ALA A 56 7.50 2.98 8.51
N GLN A 57 6.45 2.55 9.20
CA GLN A 57 5.44 1.64 8.64
C GLN A 57 4.69 2.26 7.46
N ILE A 58 4.38 3.56 7.51
CA ILE A 58 3.74 4.27 6.41
C ILE A 58 4.68 4.41 5.21
N GLU A 59 5.95 4.75 5.45
CA GLU A 59 6.98 4.84 4.40
C GLU A 59 7.15 3.49 3.70
N GLU A 60 7.31 2.40 4.46
CA GLU A 60 7.42 1.02 3.93
C GLU A 60 6.17 0.65 3.11
N ALA A 61 4.98 0.85 3.66
CA ALA A 61 3.73 0.55 2.93
C ALA A 61 3.57 1.41 1.67
N THR A 62 4.12 2.64 1.66
CA THR A 62 4.04 3.53 0.49
C THR A 62 5.03 3.13 -0.59
N ASP A 63 6.19 2.57 -0.23
CA ASP A 63 7.18 2.08 -1.19
C ASP A 63 6.64 0.88 -2.00
N ASP A 64 6.01 -0.10 -1.35
CA ASP A 64 5.35 -1.23 -2.03
C ASP A 64 4.27 -0.75 -3.02
N ILE A 65 3.47 0.22 -2.59
CA ILE A 65 2.44 0.83 -3.43
C ILE A 65 3.10 1.54 -4.63
N ARG A 66 4.19 2.27 -4.41
CA ARG A 66 4.91 2.97 -5.47
C ARG A 66 5.45 1.97 -6.51
N GLU A 67 6.04 0.87 -6.08
CA GLU A 67 6.57 -0.17 -6.99
C GLU A 67 5.48 -0.78 -7.86
N MET A 68 4.31 -1.07 -7.28
CA MET A 68 3.15 -1.55 -8.07
C MET A 68 2.70 -0.53 -9.12
N TYR A 69 2.64 0.76 -8.76
CA TYR A 69 2.28 1.83 -9.70
C TYR A 69 3.33 1.97 -10.81
N GLU A 70 4.63 1.97 -10.48
CA GLU A 70 5.71 2.06 -11.46
C GLU A 70 5.66 0.90 -12.47
N THR A 71 5.44 -0.32 -11.98
CA THR A 71 5.30 -1.52 -12.82
C THR A 71 4.12 -1.38 -13.78
N THR A 72 2.94 -1.06 -13.26
CA THR A 72 1.72 -0.88 -14.05
C THR A 72 1.89 0.24 -15.09
N PHE A 73 2.56 1.33 -14.71
CA PHE A 73 2.77 2.47 -15.61
C PHE A 73 3.73 2.12 -16.75
N ASN A 74 4.78 1.35 -16.46
CA ASN A 74 5.72 0.87 -17.48
C ASN A 74 5.04 -0.10 -18.47
N GLU A 75 4.17 -0.98 -17.99
CA GLU A 75 3.36 -1.86 -18.86
C GLU A 75 2.45 -1.06 -19.78
N ILE A 76 1.72 -0.08 -19.23
CA ILE A 76 0.86 0.82 -20.00
C ILE A 76 1.68 1.59 -21.05
N LYS A 77 2.87 2.08 -20.68
CA LYS A 77 3.77 2.78 -21.60
C LYS A 77 4.20 1.87 -22.75
N ALA A 78 4.66 0.65 -22.46
CA ALA A 78 5.08 -0.30 -23.49
C ALA A 78 3.93 -0.65 -24.44
N TYR A 79 2.71 -0.81 -23.92
CA TYR A 79 1.52 -1.02 -24.74
C TYR A 79 1.23 0.18 -25.67
N MET A 80 1.34 1.40 -25.16
CA MET A 80 1.16 2.61 -25.98
C MET A 80 2.22 2.78 -27.07
N GLU A 81 3.48 2.43 -26.77
CA GLU A 81 4.56 2.44 -27.76
C GLU A 81 4.27 1.43 -28.89
N GLY A 82 3.82 0.21 -28.55
CA GLY A 82 3.42 -0.78 -29.56
C GLY A 82 2.26 -0.32 -30.45
N LEU A 83 1.24 0.34 -29.88
CA LEU A 83 0.16 0.93 -30.68
C LEU A 83 0.63 2.06 -31.61
N ALA A 84 1.62 2.84 -31.19
CA ALA A 84 2.20 3.88 -32.02
C ALA A 84 2.96 3.28 -33.21
N ASP A 85 3.75 2.24 -32.97
CA ASP A 85 4.49 1.51 -34.02
C ASP A 85 3.52 0.89 -35.05
N GLU A 86 2.45 0.22 -34.58
CA GLU A 86 1.41 -0.33 -35.47
C GLU A 86 0.74 0.76 -36.31
N ALA A 87 0.42 1.92 -35.72
CA ALA A 87 -0.19 3.03 -36.43
C ALA A 87 0.74 3.60 -37.52
N GLU A 88 2.04 3.63 -37.27
CA GLU A 88 3.04 4.05 -38.26
C GLU A 88 3.15 3.05 -39.41
N GLU A 89 3.13 1.75 -39.12
CA GLU A 89 3.10 0.69 -40.15
C GLU A 89 1.84 0.76 -41.03
N TYR A 90 0.66 0.97 -40.42
CA TYR A 90 -0.59 1.14 -41.18
C TYR A 90 -0.55 2.36 -42.08
N LYS A 91 0.02 3.47 -41.61
CA LYS A 91 0.20 4.69 -42.39
C LYS A 91 1.11 4.42 -43.59
N ASP A 92 2.27 3.78 -43.39
CA ASP A 92 3.22 3.49 -44.46
C ASP A 92 2.61 2.55 -45.50
N THR A 93 1.89 1.52 -45.05
CA THR A 93 1.14 0.62 -45.93
C THR A 93 0.08 1.36 -46.76
N ALA A 94 -0.65 2.29 -46.15
CA ALA A 94 -1.66 3.08 -46.85
C ALA A 94 -1.03 4.01 -47.90
N VAL A 95 0.12 4.63 -47.59
CA VAL A 95 0.87 5.48 -48.53
C VAL A 95 1.38 4.67 -49.71
N SER A 96 1.97 3.49 -49.47
CA SER A 96 2.45 2.60 -50.52
C SER A 96 1.33 2.18 -51.48
N LYS A 97 0.19 1.72 -50.95
CA LYS A 97 -0.98 1.34 -51.78
C LYS A 97 -1.54 2.52 -52.60
N ALA A 98 -1.54 3.72 -52.04
CA ALA A 98 -1.99 4.91 -52.76
C ALA A 98 -1.06 5.26 -53.95
N GLN A 99 0.26 5.11 -53.77
CA GLN A 99 1.24 5.33 -54.83
C GLN A 99 1.10 4.31 -55.97
N GLU A 100 0.95 3.02 -55.65
CA GLU A 100 0.72 1.95 -56.64
C GLU A 100 -0.54 2.21 -57.48
N ALA A 101 -1.64 2.62 -56.83
CA ALA A 101 -2.88 2.95 -57.52
C ALA A 101 -2.72 4.16 -58.47
N SER A 102 -1.93 5.16 -58.09
CA SER A 102 -1.69 6.34 -58.93
C SER A 102 -0.84 6.05 -60.17
N GLY A 103 0.19 5.20 -60.05
CA GLY A 103 1.06 4.84 -61.18
C GLY A 103 0.45 3.86 -62.17
N SER A 104 -0.68 3.25 -61.82
CA SER A 104 -1.44 2.33 -62.69
C SER A 104 -2.47 3.06 -63.58
N ALA A 105 -2.62 4.38 -63.41
CA ALA A 105 -3.62 5.21 -64.08
C ALA A 105 -3.08 5.99 -65.31
N ASP A 106 -1.77 5.89 -65.58
CA ASP A 106 -1.09 6.38 -66.79
C ASP A 106 -0.82 5.23 -67.78
#